data_AF-A0A381YJ52-F1
#
_entry.id   AF-A0A381YJ52-F1
#
_cell.length_a   1.000
_cell.length_b   1.000
_cell.length_c   1.000
_cell.angle_alpha   90.00
_cell.angle_beta   90.00
_cell.angle_gamma   90.00
#
_symmetry.space_group_name_H-M   'P 1'
#
loop_
_entity.id
_entity.type
_entity.pdbx_description
1 polymer ?
#
loop_
_entity_poly.entity_id
_entity_poly.type
_entity_poly.pdbx_seq_one_letter_code
_entity_poly.pdbx_strand_id
1 'polypeptide(L)'
;MNEEDLYVYYNSLFTIGENWFVVFHVTGTDNDYDVDLSFEDGNSKSLTLPGGSSNYTDSVSFSGSTFASEKFDFNLHLTITQSQGGEIVANSTFKIDINKPSDDDMFYLWGGMTVFWVAIGAYVLYLSSRFRELNEKVEGIEK
;
A
#
# COMPACT_ATOMS: atom_id res chain seq x y z
N MET A 1 16.70 -9.96 25.97
CA MET A 1 15.40 -10.40 25.45
C MET A 1 15.56 -11.81 24.96
N ASN A 2 14.74 -12.74 25.43
CA ASN A 2 14.54 -13.96 24.65
C ASN A 2 13.68 -13.58 23.43
N GLU A 3 13.83 -14.28 22.31
CA GLU A 3 13.04 -14.02 21.08
C GLU A 3 11.51 -14.16 21.28
N GLU A 4 11.06 -14.59 22.47
CA GLU A 4 9.66 -14.85 22.81
C GLU A 4 8.98 -13.72 23.62
N ASP A 5 9.72 -12.64 23.93
CA ASP A 5 9.27 -11.60 24.88
C ASP A 5 8.63 -10.36 24.21
N LEU A 6 8.87 -10.17 22.91
CA LEU A 6 8.37 -9.05 22.10
C LEU A 6 8.04 -9.50 20.68
N TYR A 7 6.80 -9.25 20.28
CA TYR A 7 6.31 -9.48 18.92
C TYR A 7 6.02 -8.15 18.23
N VAL A 8 6.51 -8.01 16.99
CA VAL A 8 6.29 -6.84 16.15
C VAL A 8 5.37 -7.23 15.00
N TYR A 9 4.21 -6.57 14.91
CA TYR A 9 3.25 -6.76 13.84
C TYR A 9 3.18 -5.48 13.00
N TYR A 10 3.29 -5.65 11.69
CA TYR A 10 3.15 -4.56 10.73
C TYR A 10 2.57 -5.10 9.43
N ASN A 11 1.93 -4.23 8.65
CA ASN A 11 1.56 -4.57 7.29
C ASN A 11 2.71 -4.19 6.35
N SER A 12 3.13 -5.08 5.46
CA SER A 12 4.14 -4.76 4.45
C SER A 12 3.64 -3.72 3.44
N LEU A 13 2.32 -3.50 3.35
CA LEU A 13 1.72 -2.51 2.48
C LEU A 13 1.30 -1.26 3.28
N PHE A 14 1.76 -0.09 2.82
CA PHE A 14 1.33 1.23 3.25
C PHE A 14 0.49 1.86 2.14
N THR A 15 -0.78 2.17 2.40
CA THR A 15 -1.63 2.90 1.43
C THR A 15 -1.55 4.40 1.69
N ILE A 16 -1.13 5.18 0.70
CA ILE A 16 -1.15 6.66 0.78
C ILE A 16 -2.58 7.12 1.04
N GLY A 17 -2.74 8.01 2.01
CA GLY A 17 -4.03 8.50 2.49
C GLY A 17 -4.61 7.74 3.67
N GLU A 18 -4.08 6.56 4.00
CA GLU A 18 -4.48 5.77 5.18
C GLU A 18 -3.39 5.74 6.25
N ASN A 19 -3.78 5.80 7.52
CA ASN A 19 -2.81 5.68 8.60
C ASN A 19 -2.25 4.26 8.65
N TRP A 20 -0.93 4.15 8.76
CA TRP A 20 -0.22 2.89 8.87
C TRP A 20 0.31 2.71 10.28
N PHE A 21 0.35 1.46 10.77
CA PHE A 21 0.63 1.15 12.16
C PHE A 21 1.69 0.05 12.27
N VAL A 22 2.59 0.23 13.23
CA VAL A 22 3.46 -0.82 13.78
C VAL A 22 2.99 -1.10 15.20
N VAL A 23 2.67 -2.36 15.48
CA VAL A 23 2.11 -2.80 16.75
C VAL A 23 3.13 -3.67 17.46
N PHE A 24 3.41 -3.35 18.70
CA PHE A 24 4.33 -4.04 19.59
C PHE A 24 3.52 -4.77 20.66
N HIS A 25 3.62 -6.09 20.68
CA HIS A 25 3.01 -6.91 21.73
C HIS A 25 4.09 -7.47 22.64
N VAL A 26 4.00 -7.12 23.92
CA VAL A 26 5.00 -7.43 24.94
C VAL A 26 4.44 -8.49 25.87
N THR A 27 5.05 -9.67 25.88
CA THR A 27 4.63 -10.79 26.73
C THR A 27 5.31 -10.74 28.09
N GLY A 28 6.53 -10.20 28.19
CA GLY A 28 7.16 -9.85 29.46
C GLY A 28 8.54 -9.23 29.29
N THR A 29 8.77 -8.06 29.89
CA THR A 29 10.07 -7.37 29.85
C THR A 29 10.51 -6.97 31.25
N ASP A 30 11.76 -7.28 31.62
CA ASP A 30 12.32 -6.87 32.91
C ASP A 30 12.81 -5.41 32.91
N ASN A 31 13.09 -4.85 31.72
CA ASN A 31 13.68 -3.52 31.55
C ASN A 31 12.84 -2.67 30.60
N ASP A 32 12.98 -1.35 30.76
CA ASP A 32 12.47 -0.37 29.79
C ASP A 32 13.26 -0.47 28.48
N TYR A 33 12.55 -0.41 27.35
CA TYR A 33 13.14 -0.42 26.02
C TYR A 33 12.69 0.79 25.21
N ASP A 34 13.63 1.48 24.59
CA ASP A 34 13.35 2.52 23.61
C ASP A 34 13.36 1.92 22.21
N VAL A 35 12.27 2.14 21.48
CA VAL A 35 12.04 1.68 20.13
C VAL A 35 12.09 2.87 19.19
N ASP A 36 13.01 2.81 18.23
CA ASP A 36 13.17 3.81 17.17
C ASP A 36 12.83 3.19 15.81
N LEU A 37 11.91 3.84 15.11
CA LEU A 37 11.48 3.52 13.76
C LEU A 37 11.90 4.67 12.84
N SER A 38 12.68 4.38 11.81
CA SER A 38 13.07 5.39 10.82
C SER A 38 13.01 4.88 9.39
N PHE A 39 12.39 5.68 8.53
CA PHE A 39 12.39 5.50 7.09
C PHE A 39 13.62 6.14 6.46
N GLU A 40 14.05 5.61 5.31
CA GLU A 40 15.20 6.14 4.56
C GLU A 40 15.06 7.61 4.12
N ASP A 41 13.83 8.14 4.06
CA ASP A 41 13.57 9.54 3.72
C ASP A 41 13.62 10.49 4.93
N GLY A 42 13.94 9.96 6.12
CA GLY A 42 14.11 10.71 7.36
C GLY A 42 12.86 10.77 8.25
N ASN A 43 11.70 10.29 7.79
CA ASN A 43 10.53 10.17 8.65
C ASN A 43 10.81 9.16 9.76
N SER A 44 10.70 9.59 11.01
CA SER A 44 11.01 8.73 12.16
C SER A 44 10.03 8.95 13.31
N LYS A 45 9.89 7.90 14.13
CA LYS A 45 9.11 7.92 15.37
C LYS A 45 9.78 7.04 16.40
N SER A 46 9.65 7.44 17.66
CA SER A 46 10.14 6.67 18.79
C SER A 46 9.03 6.37 19.78
N LEU A 47 9.19 5.28 20.52
CA LEU A 47 8.28 4.82 21.55
C LEU A 47 9.07 4.16 22.67
N THR A 48 8.74 4.44 23.92
CA THR A 48 9.31 3.74 25.07
C THR A 48 8.34 2.65 25.54
N LEU A 49 8.82 1.41 25.55
CA LEU A 49 8.13 0.25 26.09
C LEU A 49 8.53 0.07 27.56
N PRO A 50 7.60 0.30 28.52
CA PRO A 50 7.92 0.18 29.94
C PRO A 50 8.17 -1.27 30.36
N GLY A 51 9.25 -1.48 31.11
CA GLY A 51 9.60 -2.71 31.79
C GLY A 51 8.78 -2.95 33.05
N GLY A 52 8.81 -4.19 33.54
CA GLY A 52 8.03 -4.65 34.69
C GLY A 52 6.53 -4.82 34.39
N SER A 53 6.13 -4.60 33.15
CA SER A 53 4.78 -4.85 32.64
C SER A 53 4.79 -6.09 31.74
N SER A 54 3.78 -6.92 31.88
CA SER A 54 3.61 -8.14 31.09
C SER A 54 2.26 -8.12 30.40
N ASN A 55 2.20 -8.66 29.18
CA ASN A 55 0.96 -8.81 28.42
C ASN A 55 0.27 -7.47 28.10
N TYR A 56 1.01 -6.55 27.48
CA TYR A 56 0.44 -5.31 26.97
C TYR A 56 0.79 -5.10 25.50
N THR A 57 0.04 -4.22 24.86
CA THR A 57 0.23 -3.86 23.46
C THR A 57 0.35 -2.36 23.36
N ASP A 58 1.31 -1.92 22.58
CA ASP A 58 1.49 -0.51 22.22
C ASP A 58 1.71 -0.38 20.71
N SER A 59 1.56 0.82 20.15
CA SER A 59 1.66 1.02 18.72
C SER A 59 2.17 2.39 18.34
N VAL A 60 2.87 2.42 17.21
CA VAL A 60 3.30 3.64 16.54
C VAL A 60 2.52 3.77 15.24
N SER A 61 1.97 4.94 15.00
CA SER A 61 1.25 5.24 13.76
C SER A 61 1.98 6.28 12.91
N PHE A 62 2.01 6.06 11.60
CA PHE A 62 2.42 7.04 10.60
C PHE A 62 1.18 7.51 9.85
N SER A 63 1.10 8.83 9.63
CA SER A 63 -0.07 9.43 8.96
C SER A 63 -0.13 8.96 7.50
N GLY A 64 -1.31 8.75 6.94
CA GLY A 64 -1.46 8.48 5.51
C GLY A 64 -0.90 9.58 4.59
N SER A 65 -0.66 10.76 5.14
CA SER A 65 0.01 11.88 4.46
C SER A 65 1.54 11.87 4.59
N THR A 66 2.14 10.86 5.24
CA THR A 66 3.59 10.77 5.44
C THR A 66 4.34 10.63 4.11
N PHE A 67 3.72 9.97 3.12
CA PHE A 67 4.29 9.79 1.79
C PHE A 67 3.38 10.40 0.72
N ALA A 68 4.00 11.02 -0.29
CA ALA A 68 3.28 11.66 -1.40
C ALA A 68 3.32 10.87 -2.72
N SER A 69 4.17 9.84 -2.80
CA SER A 69 4.41 9.06 -4.01
C SER A 69 4.61 7.59 -3.68
N GLU A 70 4.28 6.72 -4.64
CA GLU A 70 4.53 5.29 -4.54
C GLU A 70 6.02 4.99 -4.45
N LYS A 71 6.38 3.98 -3.66
CA LYS A 71 7.73 3.46 -3.53
C LYS A 71 7.64 1.98 -3.20
N PHE A 72 8.42 1.14 -3.87
CA PHE A 72 8.52 -0.29 -3.58
C PHE A 72 9.82 -0.58 -2.84
N ASP A 73 9.85 -1.67 -2.07
CA ASP A 73 11.03 -2.10 -1.32
C ASP A 73 11.61 -0.99 -0.40
N PHE A 74 10.73 -0.14 0.13
CA PHE A 74 11.14 1.01 0.93
C PHE A 74 11.55 0.55 2.33
N ASN A 75 12.77 0.87 2.75
CA ASN A 75 13.30 0.35 4.01
C ASN A 75 12.80 1.14 5.22
N LEU A 76 12.33 0.39 6.21
CA LEU A 76 12.03 0.83 7.56
C LEU A 76 13.06 0.19 8.50
N HIS A 77 13.88 1.03 9.12
CA HIS A 77 14.82 0.61 10.13
C HIS A 77 14.13 0.62 11.50
N LEU A 78 14.19 -0.53 12.18
CA LEU A 78 13.76 -0.72 13.56
C LEU A 78 15.01 -0.92 14.41
N THR A 79 15.19 -0.06 15.41
CA THR A 79 16.21 -0.23 16.44
C THR A 79 15.52 -0.29 17.79
N ILE A 80 15.88 -1.29 18.59
CA ILE A 80 15.40 -1.45 19.96
C ILE A 80 16.61 -1.37 20.87
N THR A 81 16.61 -0.41 21.77
CA THR A 81 17.67 -0.18 22.74
C THR A 81 17.14 -0.34 24.16
N GLN A 82 17.97 -0.84 25.07
CA GLN A 82 17.64 -0.85 26.48
C GLN A 82 17.81 0.57 27.05
N SER A 83 16.75 1.14 27.61
CA SER A 83 16.76 2.54 28.09
C SER A 83 17.82 2.77 29.18
N GLN A 84 18.05 1.74 30.02
CA GLN A 84 19.13 1.74 31.01
C GLN A 84 20.35 1.01 30.44
N GLY A 85 21.31 1.77 29.92
CA GLY A 85 22.60 1.25 29.44
C GLY A 85 22.87 1.51 27.96
N GLY A 86 21.83 1.81 27.17
CA GLY A 86 21.97 2.15 25.74
C GLY A 86 22.43 0.98 24.87
N GLU A 87 22.35 -0.25 25.38
CA GLU A 87 22.68 -1.44 24.62
C GLU A 87 21.63 -1.68 23.54
N ILE A 88 22.07 -1.90 22.30
CA ILE A 88 21.19 -2.26 21.19
C ILE A 88 20.83 -3.73 21.33
N VAL A 89 19.56 -4.00 21.59
CA VAL A 89 19.03 -5.36 21.79
C VAL A 89 18.58 -5.96 20.46
N ALA A 90 18.00 -5.15 19.59
CA ALA A 90 17.61 -5.58 18.25
C ALA A 90 17.83 -4.47 17.25
N ASN A 91 18.29 -4.85 16.06
CA ASN A 91 18.35 -3.99 14.90
C ASN A 91 17.87 -4.81 13.70
N SER A 92 16.84 -4.33 13.03
CA SER A 92 16.22 -5.00 11.89
C SER A 92 15.80 -3.97 10.86
N THR A 93 15.84 -4.37 9.60
CA THR A 93 15.35 -3.54 8.49
C THR A 93 14.27 -4.31 7.78
N PHE A 94 13.10 -3.70 7.69
CA PHE A 94 11.93 -4.27 7.01
C PHE A 94 11.72 -3.54 5.71
N LYS A 95 11.32 -4.29 4.68
CA LYS A 95 10.89 -3.72 3.41
C LYS A 95 9.38 -3.53 3.44
N ILE A 96 8.94 -2.32 3.10
CA ILE A 96 7.54 -1.99 2.93
C ILE A 96 7.28 -1.43 1.53
N ASP A 97 6.09 -1.67 1.03
CA ASP A 97 5.63 -1.12 -0.23
C ASP A 97 4.61 0.00 0.06
N ILE A 98 4.90 1.18 -0.47
CA ILE A 98 4.02 2.36 -0.41
C ILE A 98 3.21 2.38 -1.70
N ASN A 99 1.92 2.12 -1.58
CA ASN A 99 0.96 2.05 -2.66
C ASN A 99 0.08 3.29 -2.68
N LYS A 100 -0.26 3.80 -3.86
CA LYS A 100 -1.21 4.90 -4.02
C LYS A 100 -2.56 4.30 -4.42
N PRO A 101 -3.67 4.68 -3.76
CA PRO A 101 -4.99 4.26 -4.21
C PRO A 101 -5.24 4.73 -5.65
N SER A 102 -5.75 3.82 -6.47
CA SER A 102 -6.01 4.02 -7.89
C SER A 102 -7.31 4.80 -8.10
N ASP A 103 -7.30 6.10 -7.87
CA ASP A 103 -8.54 6.88 -7.96
C ASP A 103 -8.75 7.51 -9.34
N ASP A 104 -7.73 8.14 -9.93
CA ASP A 104 -7.90 8.85 -11.21
C ASP A 104 -7.64 7.96 -12.43
N ASP A 105 -6.55 7.18 -12.41
CA ASP A 105 -6.09 6.44 -13.60
C ASP A 105 -7.09 5.37 -14.05
N MET A 106 -7.77 4.72 -13.11
CA MET A 106 -8.79 3.72 -13.43
C MET A 106 -10.03 4.36 -14.04
N PHE A 107 -10.49 5.51 -13.53
CA PHE A 107 -11.64 6.22 -14.11
C PHE A 107 -11.39 6.61 -15.57
N TYR A 108 -10.21 7.17 -15.88
CA TYR A 108 -9.83 7.52 -17.25
C TYR A 108 -9.63 6.30 -18.13
N LEU A 109 -9.09 5.19 -17.60
CA LEU A 109 -8.96 3.93 -18.32
C LEU A 109 -10.33 3.38 -18.74
N TRP A 110 -11.29 3.31 -17.82
CA TRP A 110 -12.65 2.87 -18.10
C TRP A 110 -13.36 3.80 -19.09
N GLY A 111 -13.16 5.12 -18.95
CA GLY A 111 -13.68 6.11 -19.89
C GLY A 111 -13.13 5.91 -21.31
N GLY A 112 -11.81 5.75 -21.46
CA GLY A 112 -11.15 5.50 -22.73
C GLY A 112 -11.63 4.21 -23.41
N MET A 113 -11.71 3.12 -22.64
CA MET A 113 -12.23 1.83 -23.14
C MET A 113 -13.68 1.93 -23.60
N THR A 114 -14.52 2.67 -22.88
CA THR A 114 -15.93 2.86 -23.25
C THR A 114 -16.06 3.60 -24.59
N VAL A 115 -15.34 4.71 -24.76
CA VAL A 115 -15.35 5.48 -26.02
C VAL A 115 -14.83 4.62 -27.17
N PHE A 116 -13.76 3.86 -26.95
CA PHE A 116 -13.21 2.93 -27.93
C PHE A 116 -14.23 1.89 -28.40
N TRP A 117 -14.90 1.20 -27.48
CA TRP A 117 -15.89 0.17 -27.83
C TRP A 117 -17.14 0.74 -28.47
N VAL A 118 -17.62 1.91 -28.02
CA VAL A 118 -18.78 2.58 -28.64
C VAL A 118 -18.45 2.99 -30.09
N ALA A 119 -17.25 3.50 -30.36
CA ALA A 119 -16.83 3.87 -31.70
C ALA A 119 -16.77 2.64 -32.63
N ILE A 120 -16.20 1.52 -32.16
CA ILE A 120 -16.18 0.27 -32.93
C ILE A 120 -17.61 -0.23 -33.19
N GLY A 121 -18.47 -0.26 -32.17
CA GLY A 121 -19.85 -0.70 -32.32
C GLY A 121 -20.62 0.14 -33.33
N ALA A 122 -20.51 1.47 -33.25
CA ALA A 122 -21.14 2.39 -34.19
C ALA A 122 -20.61 2.18 -35.63
N TYR A 123 -19.30 1.99 -35.79
CA TYR A 123 -18.70 1.76 -37.10
C TYR A 123 -19.13 0.44 -37.72
N VAL A 124 -19.21 -0.64 -36.93
CA VAL A 124 -19.72 -1.94 -37.39
C VAL A 124 -21.18 -1.85 -37.81
N LEU A 125 -22.02 -1.16 -37.04
CA LEU A 125 -23.42 -0.91 -37.41
C LEU A 125 -23.54 -0.11 -38.71
N TYR A 126 -22.71 0.92 -38.88
CA TYR A 126 -22.63 1.70 -40.11
C TYR A 126 -22.23 0.84 -41.31
N LEU A 127 -21.22 -0.01 -41.18
CA LEU A 127 -20.83 -0.92 -42.26
C LEU A 127 -21.95 -1.92 -42.58
N SER A 128 -22.59 -2.48 -41.56
CA SER A 128 -23.69 -3.44 -41.73
C SER A 128 -24.87 -2.83 -42.51
N SER A 129 -25.27 -1.59 -42.19
CA SER A 129 -26.35 -0.92 -42.92
C SER A 129 -25.99 -0.67 -44.39
N ARG A 130 -24.75 -0.25 -44.66
CA ARG A 130 -24.24 -0.03 -46.02
C ARG A 130 -24.15 -1.32 -46.84
N PHE A 131 -23.72 -2.43 -46.23
CA PHE A 131 -23.73 -3.74 -46.88
C PHE A 131 -25.14 -4.18 -47.24
N ARG A 132 -26.13 -3.97 -46.36
CA ARG A 132 -27.54 -4.30 -46.65
C ARG A 132 -28.09 -3.48 -47.82
N GLU A 133 -27.85 -2.16 -47.82
CA GLU A 133 -28.26 -1.28 -48.93
C GLU A 133 -27.63 -1.70 -50.28
N LEU A 134 -26.37 -2.12 -50.26
CA LEU A 134 -25.68 -2.61 -51.47
C LEU A 134 -26.29 -3.92 -51.95
N ASN A 135 -26.58 -4.86 -51.04
CA ASN A 135 -27.15 -6.15 -51.39
C ASN A 135 -28.55 -6.02 -52.01
N GLU A 136 -29.41 -5.18 -51.41
CA GLU A 136 -30.75 -4.90 -51.95
C GLU A 136 -30.69 -4.27 -53.35
N LYS A 137 -29.71 -3.40 -53.61
CA LYS A 137 -29.52 -2.81 -54.94
C LYS A 137 -29.05 -3.82 -55.98
N VAL A 138 -28.16 -4.74 -55.62
CA VAL A 138 -27.66 -5.78 -56.53
C VAL A 138 -28.78 -6.76 -56.89
N GLU A 139 -29.56 -7.24 -55.91
CA GLU A 139 -30.71 -8.12 -56.18
C GLU A 139 -31.81 -7.47 -57.04
N GLY A 140 -31.96 -6.14 -56.95
CA GLY A 140 -32.89 -5.39 -57.79
C GLY A 140 -32.42 -5.19 -59.24
N ILE A 141 -31.14 -5.36 -59.54
CA ILE A 141 -30.56 -5.25 -60.90
C ILE A 141 -30.59 -6.60 -61.63
N GLU A 142 -30.59 -7.72 -60.89
CA GLU A 142 -30.66 -9.07 -61.46
C GLU A 142 -32.09 -9.57 -61.76
N LYS A 143 -33.13 -8.78 -61.46
CA LYS A 143 -34.53 -9.04 -61.83
C LYS A 143 -34.97 -8.26 -63.06
#